data_AF-A0A3B9WVF6-F1
#
_entry.id   AF-A0A3B9WVF6-F1
#
_cell.length_a   1.000
_cell.length_b   1.000
_cell.length_c   1.000
_cell.angle_alpha   90.00
_cell.angle_beta   90.00
_cell.angle_gamma   90.00
#
_symmetry.space_group_name_H-M   'P 1'
#
loop_
_entity.id
_entity.type
_entity.pdbx_description
1 polymer ?
#
loop_
_entity_poly.entity_id
_entity_poly.type
_entity_poly.pdbx_seq_one_letter_code
_entity_poly.pdbx_strand_id
1 'polypeptide(L)'
;MQAQTLNTYTYMNFMCMMKAGTRNYQWPGRARLVNRGNPCEAIVEADGWSYHFILGHYDGGYYLCIPDWNIGVDLAYPTDLFWNRDSMIRSGLSKRKTETFVQALLVLSEYLEE
;
A
#
# COMPACT_ATOMS: atom_id res chain seq x y z
N MET A 1 -28.84 -5.00 27.17
CA MET A 1 -27.92 -5.70 26.26
C MET A 1 -27.65 -4.78 25.08
N GLN A 2 -26.50 -4.11 25.06
CA GLN A 2 -26.12 -3.28 23.92
C GLN A 2 -25.62 -4.20 22.81
N ALA A 3 -26.27 -4.14 21.65
CA ALA A 3 -25.77 -4.75 20.43
C ALA A 3 -24.41 -4.12 20.12
N GLN A 4 -23.36 -4.94 20.06
CA GLN A 4 -22.10 -4.54 19.46
C GLN A 4 -22.37 -4.31 17.97
N THR A 5 -22.43 -3.06 17.56
CA THR A 5 -22.36 -2.68 16.15
C THR A 5 -21.04 -3.24 15.61
N LEU A 6 -21.12 -4.27 14.77
CA LEU A 6 -20.01 -4.68 13.93
C LEU A 6 -19.66 -3.47 13.06
N ASN A 7 -18.61 -2.74 13.43
CA ASN A 7 -17.97 -1.78 12.53
C ASN A 7 -17.53 -2.56 11.30
N THR A 8 -18.34 -2.55 10.25
CA THR A 8 -17.93 -3.03 8.93
C THR A 8 -16.87 -2.07 8.46
N TYR A 9 -15.62 -2.39 8.72
CA TYR A 9 -14.54 -1.63 8.13
C TYR A 9 -14.64 -1.75 6.60
N THR A 10 -14.80 -0.62 5.92
CA THR A 10 -14.88 -0.59 4.46
C THR A 10 -13.52 -0.95 3.89
N TYR A 11 -13.48 -2.05 3.12
CA TYR A 11 -12.31 -2.46 2.36
C TYR A 11 -12.34 -1.84 0.97
N MET A 12 -11.21 -1.29 0.56
CA MET A 12 -10.93 -0.85 -0.80
C MET A 12 -10.25 -2.01 -1.53
N ASN A 13 -10.92 -2.58 -2.54
CA ASN A 13 -10.37 -3.69 -3.31
C ASN A 13 -9.52 -3.16 -4.48
N PHE A 14 -8.43 -3.85 -4.79
CA PHE A 14 -7.59 -3.56 -5.95
C PHE A 14 -7.10 -4.86 -6.60
N MET A 15 -6.59 -4.75 -7.82
CA MET A 15 -6.05 -5.88 -8.57
C MET A 15 -4.57 -5.63 -8.86
N CYS A 16 -3.72 -6.54 -8.40
CA CYS A 16 -2.31 -6.51 -8.73
C CYS A 16 -2.07 -7.20 -10.07
N MET A 17 -1.13 -6.65 -10.84
CA MET A 17 -0.74 -7.19 -12.13
C MET A 17 0.77 -7.18 -12.27
N MET A 18 1.36 -8.29 -12.73
CA MET A 18 2.79 -8.38 -12.97
C MET A 18 3.07 -9.18 -14.24
N LYS A 19 3.96 -8.67 -15.10
CA LYS A 19 4.51 -9.41 -16.23
C LYS A 19 5.89 -9.97 -15.89
N ALA A 20 6.11 -11.26 -16.13
CA ALA A 20 7.42 -11.89 -16.05
C ALA A 20 7.67 -12.73 -17.32
N GLY A 21 8.53 -12.21 -18.20
CA GLY A 21 8.70 -12.75 -19.54
C GLY A 21 7.40 -12.69 -20.35
N THR A 22 6.92 -13.84 -20.80
CA THR A 22 5.65 -13.99 -21.53
C THR A 22 4.44 -14.21 -20.62
N ARG A 23 4.66 -14.47 -19.32
CA ARG A 23 3.59 -14.76 -18.37
C ARG A 23 3.05 -13.47 -17.74
N ASN A 24 1.73 -13.40 -17.64
CA ASN A 24 1.01 -12.38 -16.89
C ASN A 24 0.46 -13.01 -15.63
N TYR A 25 0.68 -12.35 -14.49
CA TYR A 25 0.18 -12.73 -13.19
C TYR A 25 -0.81 -11.68 -12.73
N GLN A 26 -1.90 -12.12 -12.11
CA GLN A 26 -2.88 -11.27 -11.47
C GLN A 26 -3.24 -11.87 -10.11
N TRP A 27 -3.43 -11.02 -9.10
CA TRP A 27 -3.91 -11.44 -7.80
C TRP A 27 -4.68 -10.29 -7.14
N PRO A 28 -5.77 -10.60 -6.42
CA PRO A 28 -6.54 -9.58 -5.72
C PRO A 28 -5.77 -9.08 -4.49
N GLY A 29 -6.02 -7.83 -4.14
CA GLY A 29 -5.64 -7.24 -2.87
C GLY A 29 -6.76 -6.38 -2.31
N ARG A 30 -6.67 -6.08 -1.03
CA ARG A 30 -7.58 -5.13 -0.37
C ARG A 30 -6.84 -4.30 0.66
N ALA A 31 -7.25 -3.06 0.81
CA ALA A 31 -6.76 -2.16 1.82
C ALA A 31 -7.89 -1.74 2.74
N ARG A 32 -7.58 -1.54 4.02
CA ARG A 32 -8.51 -0.99 5.00
C ARG A 32 -7.81 0.10 5.77
N LEU A 33 -8.46 1.24 5.83
CA LEU A 33 -7.97 2.39 6.58
C LEU A 33 -8.04 2.12 8.09
N VAL A 34 -6.97 2.50 8.80
CA VAL A 34 -6.86 2.49 10.26
C VAL A 34 -6.93 3.92 10.78
N ASN A 35 -6.16 4.82 10.18
CA ASN A 35 -6.14 6.24 10.50
C ASN A 35 -5.94 7.09 9.23
N ARG A 36 -6.45 8.32 9.25
CA ARG A 36 -6.34 9.31 8.16
C ARG A 36 -5.32 10.40 8.46
N GLY A 37 -4.99 11.17 7.43
CA GLY A 37 -4.10 12.33 7.53
C GLY A 37 -2.65 11.96 7.25
N ASN A 38 -1.72 12.64 7.91
CA ASN A 38 -0.29 12.44 7.75
C ASN A 38 0.40 12.12 9.09
N PRO A 39 0.78 10.86 9.37
CA PRO A 39 0.65 9.70 8.47
C PRO A 39 -0.76 9.09 8.45
N CYS A 40 -1.12 8.58 7.28
CA CYS A 40 -2.22 7.68 7.05
C CYS A 40 -1.77 6.25 7.43
N GLU A 41 -2.61 5.54 8.16
CA GLU A 41 -2.37 4.15 8.51
C GLU A 41 -3.38 3.24 7.82
N ALA A 42 -2.92 2.13 7.26
CA ALA A 42 -3.77 1.15 6.61
C ALA A 42 -3.26 -0.27 6.81
N ILE A 43 -4.18 -1.24 6.79
CA ILE A 43 -3.87 -2.66 6.64
C ILE A 43 -4.09 -3.05 5.20
N VAL A 44 -3.04 -3.54 4.55
CA VAL A 44 -3.05 -4.04 3.17
C VAL A 44 -2.90 -5.55 3.18
N GLU A 45 -3.82 -6.25 2.51
CA GLU A 45 -3.82 -7.70 2.42
C GLU A 45 -3.79 -8.13 0.94
N ALA A 46 -2.78 -8.92 0.56
CA ALA A 46 -2.66 -9.46 -0.78
C ALA A 46 -1.70 -10.64 -0.81
N ASP A 47 -1.92 -11.58 -1.73
CA ASP A 47 -1.01 -12.70 -2.00
C ASP A 47 -0.69 -13.57 -0.75
N GLY A 48 -1.67 -13.71 0.16
CA GLY A 48 -1.52 -14.46 1.40
C GLY A 48 -0.82 -13.72 2.55
N TRP A 49 -0.51 -12.44 2.38
CA TRP A 49 0.18 -11.61 3.37
C TRP A 49 -0.67 -10.44 3.85
N SER A 50 -0.37 -9.94 5.04
CA SER A 50 -0.91 -8.71 5.61
C SER A 50 0.24 -7.76 5.95
N TYR A 51 0.05 -6.47 5.64
CA TYR A 51 1.06 -5.42 5.78
C TYR A 51 0.43 -4.22 6.50
N HIS A 52 1.06 -3.76 7.57
CA HIS A 52 0.70 -2.51 8.23
C HIS A 52 1.43 -1.36 7.54
N PHE A 53 0.70 -0.61 6.72
CA PHE A 53 1.21 0.55 6.01
C PHE A 53 1.11 1.78 6.90
N ILE A 54 2.21 2.51 7.00
CA ILE A 54 2.28 3.88 7.52
C ILE A 54 2.77 4.73 6.35
N LEU A 55 1.84 5.47 5.74
CA LEU A 55 2.06 6.29 4.55
C LEU A 55 1.96 7.75 4.94
N GLY A 56 2.99 8.54 4.66
CA GLY A 56 2.98 9.95 4.99
C GLY A 56 3.77 10.78 4.02
N HIS A 57 3.87 12.07 4.32
CA HIS A 57 4.67 13.01 3.57
C HIS A 57 5.46 13.94 4.51
N TYR A 58 6.51 14.51 3.97
CA TYR A 58 7.38 15.50 4.61
C TYR A 58 7.80 16.53 3.54
N ASP A 59 8.55 17.55 3.92
CA ASP A 59 8.97 18.64 3.01
C ASP A 59 9.72 18.14 1.75
N GLY A 60 10.33 16.95 1.83
CA GLY A 60 11.11 16.36 0.74
C GLY A 60 10.38 15.32 -0.12
N GLY A 61 9.14 14.93 0.20
CA GLY A 61 8.42 13.90 -0.54
C GLY A 61 7.48 13.05 0.31
N TYR A 62 7.19 11.84 -0.16
CA TYR A 62 6.33 10.87 0.52
C TYR A 62 7.16 9.70 1.03
N TYR A 63 6.63 8.94 1.98
CA TYR A 63 7.29 7.74 2.47
C TYR A 63 6.28 6.64 2.77
N LEU A 64 6.73 5.39 2.59
CA LEU A 64 6.02 4.21 3.09
C LEU A 64 6.91 3.49 4.09
N CYS A 65 6.37 3.28 5.28
CA CYS A 65 6.95 2.42 6.31
C CYS A 65 6.04 1.20 6.54
N ILE A 66 6.65 0.01 6.63
CA ILE A 66 6.00 -1.24 7.01
C ILE A 66 6.85 -1.86 8.14
N PRO A 67 6.59 -1.50 9.41
CA PRO A 67 7.47 -1.84 10.53
C PRO A 67 7.71 -3.34 10.70
N ASP A 68 6.65 -4.17 10.60
CA ASP A 68 6.72 -5.62 10.81
C ASP A 68 7.58 -6.35 9.78
N TRP A 69 7.87 -5.68 8.65
CA TRP A 69 8.69 -6.21 7.57
C TRP A 69 10.06 -5.53 7.48
N ASN A 70 10.37 -4.60 8.40
CA ASN A 70 11.57 -3.78 8.38
C ASN A 70 11.77 -3.07 7.02
N ILE A 71 10.69 -2.49 6.50
CA ILE A 71 10.69 -1.76 5.22
C ILE A 71 10.43 -0.28 5.48
N GLY A 72 11.30 0.56 4.96
CA GLY A 72 11.09 2.01 4.81
C GLY A 72 11.57 2.42 3.44
N VAL A 73 10.72 3.08 2.65
CA VAL A 73 11.04 3.52 1.29
C VAL A 73 10.59 4.95 1.07
N ASP A 74 11.46 5.71 0.41
CA ASP A 74 11.13 7.05 -0.10
C ASP A 74 10.22 6.91 -1.33
N LEU A 75 9.25 7.80 -1.45
CA LEU A 75 8.25 7.79 -2.50
C LEU A 75 8.17 9.17 -3.18
N ALA A 76 7.91 9.15 -4.48
CA ALA A 76 7.34 10.30 -5.17
C ALA A 76 5.87 10.46 -4.75
N TYR A 77 5.09 11.25 -5.50
CA TYR A 77 3.66 11.28 -5.26
C TYR A 77 3.07 9.85 -5.33
N PRO A 78 2.13 9.45 -4.44
CA PRO A 78 1.68 8.04 -4.33
C PRO A 78 1.18 7.42 -5.64
N THR A 79 0.63 8.23 -6.54
CA THR A 79 0.14 7.78 -7.85
C THR A 79 1.22 7.73 -8.94
N ASP A 80 2.47 8.16 -8.68
CA ASP A 80 3.61 7.97 -9.57
C ASP A 80 4.10 6.53 -9.51
N LEU A 81 3.45 5.69 -10.32
CA LEU A 81 3.73 4.26 -10.37
C LEU A 81 5.10 3.91 -10.97
N PHE A 82 5.72 4.80 -11.75
CA PHE A 82 7.02 4.49 -12.35
C PHE A 82 8.12 4.68 -11.31
N TRP A 83 8.14 5.85 -10.68
CA TRP A 83 9.15 6.20 -9.69
C TRP A 83 9.02 5.35 -8.42
N ASN A 84 7.80 5.13 -7.92
CA ASN A 84 7.58 4.35 -6.71
C ASN A 84 7.97 2.87 -6.89
N ARG A 85 7.73 2.29 -8.08
CA ARG A 85 8.23 0.94 -8.39
C ARG A 85 9.75 0.88 -8.33
N ASP A 86 10.41 1.83 -8.99
CA ASP A 86 11.88 1.87 -9.04
C ASP A 86 12.50 2.06 -7.64
N SER A 87 11.98 3.00 -6.85
CA SER A 87 12.42 3.22 -5.47
C SER A 87 12.31 1.95 -4.60
N MET A 88 11.16 1.26 -4.66
CA MET A 88 10.94 0.02 -3.93
C MET A 88 11.89 -1.11 -4.37
N ILE A 89 12.09 -1.28 -5.68
CA ILE A 89 13.01 -2.29 -6.21
C ILE A 89 14.46 -1.99 -5.79
N ARG A 90 14.90 -0.72 -5.86
CA ARG A 90 16.23 -0.29 -5.39
C ARG A 90 16.42 -0.50 -3.89
N SER A 91 15.33 -0.44 -3.13
CA SER A 91 15.29 -0.75 -1.69
C SER A 91 15.27 -2.25 -1.38
N GLY A 92 15.36 -3.12 -2.40
CA GLY A 92 15.46 -4.57 -2.24
C GLY A 92 14.13 -5.31 -2.18
N LEU A 93 13.00 -4.66 -2.44
CA LEU A 93 11.70 -5.34 -2.48
C LEU A 93 11.61 -6.25 -3.70
N SER A 94 10.98 -7.41 -3.53
CA SER A 94 10.69 -8.29 -4.66
C SER A 94 9.67 -7.64 -5.58
N LYS A 95 9.77 -7.89 -6.89
CA LYS A 95 8.83 -7.35 -7.90
C LYS A 95 7.37 -7.57 -7.53
N ARG A 96 7.04 -8.74 -6.95
CA ARG A 96 5.69 -9.11 -6.53
C ARG A 96 5.20 -8.26 -5.35
N LYS A 97 6.05 -7.99 -4.35
CA LYS A 97 5.71 -7.05 -3.26
C LYS A 97 5.59 -5.62 -3.78
N THR A 98 6.51 -5.20 -4.64
CA THR A 98 6.46 -3.89 -5.29
C THR A 98 5.12 -3.67 -6.01
N GLU A 99 4.66 -4.61 -6.83
CA GLU A 99 3.37 -4.48 -7.52
C GLU A 99 2.20 -4.43 -6.54
N THR A 100 2.22 -5.20 -5.46
CA THR A 100 1.21 -5.09 -4.40
C THR A 100 1.19 -3.70 -3.77
N PHE A 101 2.36 -3.18 -3.41
CA PHE A 101 2.46 -1.95 -2.65
C PHE A 101 2.05 -0.75 -3.51
N VAL A 102 2.49 -0.67 -4.76
CA VAL A 102 2.10 0.45 -5.64
C VAL A 102 0.60 0.45 -5.96
N GLN A 103 -0.05 -0.71 -6.06
CA GLN A 103 -1.51 -0.77 -6.24
C GLN A 103 -2.26 -0.38 -4.97
N ALA A 104 -1.73 -0.73 -3.80
CA ALA A 104 -2.27 -0.25 -2.53
C ALA A 104 -2.10 1.27 -2.38
N LEU A 105 -0.96 1.84 -2.79
CA LEU A 105 -0.74 3.29 -2.78
C LEU A 105 -1.79 4.04 -3.62
N LEU A 106 -2.18 3.52 -4.78
CA LEU A 106 -3.21 4.14 -5.63
C LEU A 106 -4.55 4.27 -4.92
N VAL A 107 -5.01 3.22 -4.23
CA VAL A 107 -6.29 3.28 -3.53
C VAL A 107 -6.20 4.08 -2.24
N LEU A 108 -5.02 4.18 -1.63
CA LEU A 108 -4.80 4.92 -0.40
C LEU A 108 -4.51 6.41 -0.62
N SER A 109 -4.16 6.83 -1.84
CA SER A 109 -3.73 8.21 -2.11
C SER A 109 -4.82 9.26 -1.82
N GLU A 110 -6.09 8.88 -1.93
CA GLU A 110 -7.23 9.76 -1.64
C GLU A 110 -7.41 10.10 -0.15
N TYR A 111 -6.63 9.47 0.74
CA TYR A 111 -6.78 9.59 2.20
C TYR A 111 -5.59 10.26 2.89
N LEU A 112 -4.67 10.83 2.11
CA LEU A 112 -3.42 11.43 2.62
C LEU A 112 -3.50 12.91 2.96
N GLU A 113 -4.54 13.60 2.49
CA GLU A 113 -4.67 15.06 2.57
C GLU A 113 -5.96 15.47 3.30
N GLU A 114 -6.08 15.11 4.59
CA GLU A 114 -7.09 15.70 5.49
C GLU A 114 -6.50 16.84 6.34
#